data_AF-A0A373PY19-F1
#
_entry.id   AF-A0A373PY19-F1
#
_cell.length_a   1.000
_cell.length_b   1.000
_cell.length_c   1.000
_cell.angle_alpha   90.00
_cell.angle_beta   90.00
_cell.angle_gamma   90.00
#
_symmetry.space_group_name_H-M   'P 1'
#
loop_
_entity.id
_entity.type
_entity.pdbx_description
1 polymer ?
#
loop_
_entity_poly.entity_id
_entity_poly.type
_entity_poly.pdbx_seq_one_letter_code
_entity_poly.pdbx_strand_id
1 'polypeptide(L)'
;MFYGNLPIVKDLVENGANVNGANNGEPLSVAARKGYKEIVQYLIENGANVNGNNTYSDGSGGESVLMYAIRGGQLECMKLLIENGADVHYSYSSDSGCDSVIDSAKRGGSERIYQYLLEIS
;
A
#
# COMPACT_ATOMS: atom_id res chain seq x y z
N MET A 1 15.25 0.21 16.07
CA MET A 1 14.32 0.79 15.07
C MET A 1 14.72 0.24 13.71
N PHE A 2 13.89 -0.62 13.10
CA PHE A 2 14.20 -1.36 11.87
C PHE A 2 13.57 -0.74 10.59
N TYR A 3 13.26 0.55 10.58
CA TYR A 3 12.48 1.12 9.47
C TYR A 3 13.39 1.60 8.33
N GLY A 4 13.20 1.02 7.14
CA GLY A 4 13.87 1.43 5.89
C GLY A 4 15.16 0.69 5.53
N ASN A 5 15.53 -0.38 6.25
CA ASN A 5 16.76 -1.12 5.97
C ASN A 5 16.51 -2.24 4.95
N LEU A 6 16.69 -1.92 3.66
CA LEU A 6 16.54 -2.88 2.57
C LEU A 6 17.39 -4.16 2.77
N PRO A 7 18.67 -4.09 3.17
CA PRO A 7 19.45 -5.30 3.51
C PRO A 7 18.74 -6.23 4.50
N ILE A 8 18.19 -5.70 5.60
CA ILE A 8 17.48 -6.53 6.58
C ILE A 8 16.22 -7.15 5.98
N VAL A 9 15.47 -6.41 5.16
CA VAL A 9 14.28 -6.96 4.47
C VAL A 9 14.68 -8.09 3.52
N LYS A 10 15.77 -7.92 2.77
CA LYS A 10 16.30 -8.95 1.88
C LYS A 10 16.69 -10.20 2.65
N ASP A 11 17.50 -10.05 3.70
CA ASP A 11 17.94 -11.15 4.54
C ASP A 11 16.74 -11.93 5.10
N LEU A 12 15.70 -11.23 5.57
CA LEU A 12 14.49 -11.88 6.10
C LEU A 12 13.76 -12.69 5.04
N VAL A 13 13.52 -12.12 3.85
CA VAL A 13 12.82 -12.81 2.75
C VAL A 13 13.64 -14.00 2.24
N GLU A 14 14.96 -13.84 2.11
CA GLU A 14 15.88 -14.92 1.72
C GLU A 14 15.94 -16.05 2.75
N ASN A 15 15.73 -15.75 4.04
CA ASN A 15 15.59 -16.75 5.11
C ASN A 15 14.16 -17.33 5.24
N GLY A 16 13.30 -17.09 4.25
CA GLY A 16 11.97 -17.70 4.17
C GLY A 16 10.87 -16.95 4.93
N ALA A 17 11.09 -15.68 5.30
CA ALA A 17 10.01 -14.85 5.82
C ALA A 17 8.90 -14.70 4.77
N ASN A 18 7.64 -14.76 5.21
CA ASN A 18 6.50 -14.54 4.34
C ASN A 18 6.45 -13.07 3.89
N VAL A 19 6.65 -12.85 2.58
CA VAL A 19 6.63 -11.52 1.94
C VAL A 19 5.33 -10.74 2.17
N ASN A 20 4.22 -11.44 2.37
CA ASN A 20 2.90 -10.85 2.60
C ASN A 20 2.59 -10.62 4.08
N GLY A 21 3.43 -11.11 5.00
CA GLY A 21 3.16 -11.06 6.43
C GLY A 21 1.92 -11.85 6.85
N ALA A 22 1.49 -11.67 8.09
CA ALA A 22 0.33 -12.38 8.64
C ALA A 22 -1.00 -11.88 8.05
N ASN A 23 -1.10 -10.57 7.76
CA ASN A 23 -2.32 -9.92 7.28
C ASN A 23 -2.28 -9.62 5.77
N ASN A 24 -1.71 -10.52 4.97
CA ASN A 24 -1.74 -10.51 3.50
C ASN A 24 -1.55 -9.14 2.81
N GLY A 25 -0.40 -8.50 3.06
CA GLY A 25 -0.04 -7.19 2.48
C GLY A 25 0.53 -6.19 3.48
N GLU A 26 0.68 -6.58 4.75
CA GLU A 26 1.20 -5.70 5.82
C GLU A 26 2.62 -5.16 5.56
N PRO A 27 3.62 -5.96 5.12
CA PRO A 27 4.95 -5.41 4.86
C PRO A 27 4.94 -4.38 3.73
N LEU A 28 4.18 -4.65 2.67
CA LEU A 28 4.07 -3.78 1.50
C LEU A 28 3.33 -2.48 1.84
N SER A 29 2.22 -2.55 2.60
CA SER A 29 1.46 -1.37 3.01
C SER A 29 2.27 -0.44 3.92
N VAL A 30 3.07 -0.99 4.84
CA VAL A 30 3.97 -0.21 5.70
C VAL A 30 5.06 0.46 4.88
N ALA A 31 5.73 -0.26 3.98
CA ALA A 31 6.75 0.30 3.11
C ALA A 31 6.19 1.41 2.21
N ALA A 32 5.01 1.19 1.62
CA ALA A 32 4.33 2.14 0.75
C ALA A 32 3.90 3.41 1.51
N ARG A 33 3.34 3.31 2.71
CA ARG A 33 3.00 4.47 3.55
C ARG A 33 4.21 5.30 3.94
N LYS A 34 5.35 4.65 4.18
CA LYS A 34 6.59 5.30 4.61
C LYS A 34 7.44 5.84 3.46
N GLY A 35 7.12 5.49 2.21
CA GLY A 35 7.85 5.97 1.04
C GLY A 35 9.12 5.19 0.74
N TYR A 36 9.27 3.97 1.26
CA TYR A 36 10.45 3.14 1.03
C TYR A 36 10.39 2.46 -0.34
N LYS A 37 10.57 3.26 -1.40
CA LYS A 37 10.41 2.83 -2.80
C LYS A 37 11.19 1.55 -3.13
N GLU A 38 12.44 1.46 -2.70
CA GLU A 38 13.29 0.30 -2.98
C GLU A 38 12.79 -0.96 -2.26
N ILE A 39 12.21 -0.81 -1.07
CA ILE A 39 11.59 -1.91 -0.33
C ILE A 39 10.28 -2.32 -0.99
N VAL A 40 9.45 -1.36 -1.41
CA VAL A 40 8.20 -1.62 -2.15
C VAL A 40 8.51 -2.42 -3.43
N GLN A 41 9.49 -1.96 -4.22
CA GLN A 41 9.91 -2.65 -5.43
C GLN A 41 10.38 -4.07 -5.13
N TYR A 42 11.28 -4.25 -4.17
CA TYR A 42 11.78 -5.57 -3.80
C TYR A 42 10.67 -6.52 -3.34
N LEU A 43 9.73 -6.05 -2.51
CA LEU A 43 8.62 -6.87 -2.04
C LEU A 43 7.72 -7.31 -3.21
N ILE A 44 7.40 -6.41 -4.15
CA ILE A 44 6.61 -6.73 -5.34
C ILE A 44 7.33 -7.78 -6.21
N GLU A 45 8.63 -7.59 -6.46
CA GLU A 45 9.46 -8.54 -7.22
C GLU A 45 9.50 -9.94 -6.58
N ASN A 46 9.31 -10.03 -5.25
CA ASN A 46 9.25 -11.27 -4.48
C ASN A 46 7.81 -11.78 -4.25
N GLY A 47 6.83 -11.29 -5.01
CA GLY A 47 5.46 -11.81 -4.99
C GLY A 47 4.57 -11.24 -3.88
N ALA A 48 4.87 -10.04 -3.38
CA ALA A 48 3.95 -9.33 -2.50
C ALA A 48 2.62 -9.04 -3.22
N ASN A 49 1.52 -9.22 -2.49
CA ASN A 49 0.18 -8.94 -2.96
C ASN A 49 -0.05 -7.42 -3.01
N VAL A 50 0.05 -6.85 -4.21
CA VAL A 50 -0.19 -5.42 -4.48
C VAL A 50 -1.59 -4.98 -4.09
N ASN A 51 -2.58 -5.88 -4.21
CA ASN A 51 -3.97 -5.64 -3.81
C ASN A 51 -4.29 -6.19 -2.42
N GLY A 52 -3.25 -6.42 -1.61
CA GLY A 52 -3.40 -6.75 -0.20
C GLY A 52 -4.21 -5.68 0.53
N ASN A 53 -5.08 -6.12 1.42
CA ASN A 53 -5.82 -5.24 2.31
C ASN A 53 -5.63 -5.72 3.75
N ASN A 54 -5.53 -4.77 4.67
CA ASN A 54 -5.37 -5.08 6.08
C ASN A 54 -6.76 -5.30 6.70
N THR A 55 -7.35 -6.47 6.43
CA THR A 55 -8.68 -6.83 6.93
C THR A 55 -8.69 -6.76 8.45
N TYR A 56 -9.68 -6.10 9.03
CA TYR A 56 -9.79 -6.00 10.48
C TYR A 56 -10.24 -7.34 11.07
N SER A 57 -9.97 -7.55 12.36
CA SER A 57 -10.29 -8.81 13.05
C SER A 57 -11.79 -9.13 13.15
N ASP A 58 -12.64 -8.13 12.90
CA ASP A 58 -14.10 -8.29 12.81
C ASP A 58 -14.59 -8.71 11.40
N GLY A 59 -13.66 -8.92 10.46
CA GLY A 59 -13.97 -9.28 9.07
C GLY A 59 -14.42 -8.09 8.21
N SER A 60 -14.40 -6.87 8.73
CA SER A 60 -14.64 -5.67 7.93
C SER A 60 -13.48 -5.42 6.96
N GLY A 61 -13.83 -4.94 5.76
CA GLY A 61 -12.87 -4.66 4.69
C GLY A 61 -11.78 -3.69 5.17
N GLY A 62 -10.54 -4.01 4.84
CA GLY A 62 -9.37 -3.21 5.22
C GLY A 62 -8.99 -2.16 4.18
N GLU A 63 -8.14 -1.22 4.58
CA GLU A 63 -7.46 -0.34 3.63
C GLU A 63 -6.54 -1.16 2.72
N SER A 64 -6.56 -0.87 1.41
CA SER A 64 -5.62 -1.48 0.47
C SER A 64 -4.23 -0.87 0.61
N VAL A 65 -3.20 -1.60 0.15
CA VAL A 65 -1.81 -1.10 0.07
C VAL A 65 -1.74 0.26 -0.65
N LEU A 66 -2.54 0.46 -1.70
CA LEU A 66 -2.59 1.72 -2.45
C LEU A 66 -3.07 2.89 -1.57
N MET A 67 -4.12 2.68 -0.76
CA MET A 67 -4.63 3.69 0.16
C MET A 67 -3.59 4.10 1.21
N TYR A 68 -2.76 3.16 1.66
CA TYR A 68 -1.64 3.45 2.56
C TYR A 68 -0.57 4.36 1.92
N ALA A 69 -0.22 4.14 0.65
CA ALA A 69 0.69 5.03 -0.10
C ALA A 69 0.12 6.45 -0.21
N ILE A 70 -1.17 6.54 -0.51
CA ILE A 70 -1.92 7.80 -0.66
C ILE A 70 -1.97 8.57 0.66
N ARG A 71 -2.35 7.91 1.76
CA ARG A 71 -2.37 8.52 3.11
C ARG A 71 -0.99 8.93 3.59
N GLY A 72 0.06 8.25 3.12
CA GLY A 72 1.44 8.62 3.35
C GLY A 72 1.94 9.79 2.48
N GLY A 73 1.17 10.22 1.48
CA GLY A 73 1.58 11.24 0.50
C GLY A 73 2.67 10.75 -0.47
N GLN A 74 2.85 9.44 -0.61
CA GLN A 74 4.00 8.83 -1.29
C GLN A 74 3.72 8.60 -2.78
N LEU A 75 3.79 9.67 -3.57
CA LEU A 75 3.45 9.66 -5.01
C LEU A 75 4.22 8.59 -5.80
N GLU A 76 5.51 8.44 -5.55
CA GLU A 76 6.36 7.49 -6.29
C GLU A 76 6.03 6.03 -5.94
N CYS A 77 5.73 5.74 -4.67
CA CYS A 77 5.28 4.41 -4.27
C CYS A 77 3.88 4.11 -4.84
N MET A 78 2.99 5.11 -4.85
CA MET A 78 1.65 4.98 -5.44
C MET A 78 1.73 4.64 -6.93
N LYS A 79 2.53 5.36 -7.72
CA LYS A 79 2.74 5.05 -9.14
C LYS A 79 3.27 3.64 -9.34
N LEU A 80 4.30 3.25 -8.58
CA LEU A 80 4.87 1.92 -8.65
C LEU A 80 3.83 0.82 -8.38
N LEU A 81 2.94 1.03 -7.40
CA LEU A 81 1.86 0.09 -7.10
C LEU A 81 0.85 0.00 -8.25
N ILE A 82 0.45 1.14 -8.83
CA ILE A 82 -0.48 1.19 -9.96
C ILE A 82 0.12 0.49 -11.20
N GLU A 83 1.40 0.74 -11.50
CA GLU A 83 2.13 0.07 -12.58
C GLU A 83 2.18 -1.45 -12.40
N ASN A 84 2.11 -1.93 -11.15
CA ASN A 84 2.07 -3.35 -10.81
C ASN A 84 0.65 -3.89 -10.56
N GLY A 85 -0.38 -3.18 -11.02
CA GLY A 85 -1.76 -3.67 -11.02
C GLY A 85 -2.56 -3.40 -9.74
N ALA A 86 -2.19 -2.37 -8.97
CA ALA A 86 -3.02 -1.91 -7.86
C ALA A 86 -4.40 -1.43 -8.33
N ASP A 87 -5.45 -1.87 -7.66
CA ASP A 87 -6.82 -1.47 -7.95
C ASP A 87 -7.10 -0.03 -7.48
N VAL A 88 -7.22 0.88 -8.45
CA VAL A 88 -7.54 2.30 -8.23
C VAL A 88 -9.02 2.55 -7.93
N HIS A 89 -9.91 1.59 -8.21
CA HIS A 89 -11.34 1.68 -7.93
C HIS A 89 -11.73 0.98 -6.63
N TYR A 90 -10.74 0.48 -5.88
CA TYR A 90 -10.98 -0.17 -4.60
C TYR A 90 -11.71 0.78 -3.63
N SER A 91 -12.70 0.22 -2.93
CA SER A 91 -13.40 0.88 -1.84
C SER A 91 -13.77 -0.13 -0.78
N TYR A 92 -13.86 0.33 0.47
CA TYR A 92 -14.31 -0.49 1.59
C TYR A 92 -15.25 0.31 2.48
N SER A 93 -16.09 -0.39 3.24
CA SER A 93 -16.94 0.24 4.24
C SER A 93 -16.17 0.36 5.56
N SER A 94 -15.99 1.58 6.04
CA SER A 94 -15.48 1.92 7.36
C SER A 94 -16.63 2.40 8.26
N ASP A 95 -16.38 2.52 9.57
CA ASP A 95 -17.35 3.07 10.51
C ASP A 95 -17.82 4.50 10.15
N SER A 96 -17.01 5.22 9.38
CA SER A 96 -17.28 6.59 8.90
C SER A 96 -17.97 6.66 7.53
N GLY A 97 -18.24 5.52 6.86
CA GLY A 97 -18.88 5.46 5.54
C GLY A 97 -18.14 4.57 4.54
N CYS A 98 -18.38 4.76 3.24
CA CYS A 98 -17.58 4.10 2.21
C CYS A 98 -16.33 4.94 1.94
N ASP A 99 -15.15 4.33 2.05
CA ASP A 99 -13.88 4.95 1.76
C ASP A 99 -13.30 4.36 0.48
N SER A 100 -13.29 5.16 -0.59
CA SER A 100 -12.61 4.83 -1.84
C SER A 100 -11.16 5.32 -1.86
N VAL A 101 -10.38 4.81 -2.80
CA VAL A 101 -9.04 5.32 -3.13
C VAL A 101 -9.06 6.84 -3.40
N ILE A 102 -10.06 7.33 -4.15
CA ILE A 102 -10.23 8.75 -4.47
C ILE A 102 -10.57 9.58 -3.22
N ASP A 103 -11.48 9.10 -2.37
CA ASP A 103 -11.83 9.81 -1.12
C ASP A 103 -10.63 9.90 -0.17
N SER A 104 -9.81 8.86 -0.14
CA SER A 104 -8.57 8.85 0.64
C SER A 104 -7.55 9.86 0.12
N ALA A 105 -7.41 10.00 -1.20
CA ALA A 105 -6.56 11.02 -1.80
C ALA A 105 -7.05 12.44 -1.49
N LYS A 106 -8.37 12.66 -1.55
CA LYS A 106 -8.99 13.95 -1.21
C LYS A 106 -8.76 14.34 0.25
N ARG A 107 -8.88 13.39 1.19
CA ARG A 107 -8.64 13.62 2.63
C ARG A 107 -7.15 13.73 2.99
N GLY A 108 -6.28 13.03 2.27
CA GLY A 108 -4.84 12.99 2.51
C GLY A 108 -4.12 14.31 2.23
N GLY A 109 -4.79 15.30 1.61
CA GLY A 109 -4.26 16.64 1.37
C GLY A 109 -3.16 16.72 0.30
N SER A 110 -2.84 15.61 -0.37
CA SER A 110 -1.87 15.58 -1.46
C SER A 110 -2.56 15.85 -2.79
N GLU A 111 -2.67 17.14 -3.14
CA GLU A 111 -3.28 17.61 -4.38
C GLU A 111 -2.74 16.86 -5.61
N ARG A 112 -1.42 16.60 -5.65
CA ARG A 112 -0.78 15.88 -6.76
C ARG A 112 -1.27 14.45 -6.92
N ILE A 113 -1.48 13.75 -5.81
CA ILE A 113 -1.99 12.37 -5.83
C ILE A 113 -3.45 12.36 -6.26
N TYR A 114 -4.26 13.28 -5.74
CA TYR A 114 -5.65 13.40 -6.10
C TYR A 114 -5.83 13.70 -7.60
N GLN A 115 -5.09 14.68 -8.14
CA GLN A 115 -5.13 15.02 -9.56
C GLN A 115 -4.66 13.85 -10.43
N TYR A 116 -3.56 13.20 -10.06
CA TYR A 116 -3.08 12.03 -10.81
C TYR A 116 -4.11 10.91 -10.87
N LEU A 117 -4.79 10.60 -9.76
CA LEU A 117 -5.82 9.56 -9.73
C LEU A 117 -7.04 9.93 -10.59
N LEU A 118 -7.41 11.21 -10.67
CA LEU A 118 -8.47 11.68 -11.57
C LEU A 118 -8.09 11.58 -13.04
N GLU A 119 -6.81 11.69 -13.38
CA GLU A 119 -6.33 11.56 -14.77
C GLU A 119 -6.36 10.11 -15.27
N ILE A 120 -6.22 9.12 -14.38
CA ILE A 120 -6.12 7.70 -14.74
C ILE A 120 -7.39 6.88 -14.44
N SER A 121 -8.36 7.46 -13.73
CA SER A 121 -9.63 6.83 -13.36
C SER A 121 -10.70 6.99 -14.45
#